data_AF-K1SQF4-F1
#
_entry.id   AF-K1SQF4-F1
#
_cell.length_a   1.000
_cell.length_b   1.000
_cell.length_c   1.000
_cell.angle_alpha   90.00
_cell.angle_beta   90.00
_cell.angle_gamma   90.00
#
_symmetry.space_group_name_H-M   'P 1'
#
loop_
_entity.id
_entity.type
_entity.pdbx_description
1 polymer ?
#
loop_
_entity_poly.entity_id
_entity_poly.type
_entity_poly.pdbx_seq_one_letter_code
_entity_poly.pdbx_strand_id
1 'polypeptide(L)'
;MDVSKMKDGDVAGLSVFQGDAALLSIVKEGKKLFVVGTKESVALTEKEKAVTDVKREVVYRQPLNLKQDKAMKSSIIYLKMSCDFRLHQDLATLFYSIDGKTWIPAIKDFKMQYDYRRFFMGTRIAIYNYATKAAGGYIDVDSFEYSKKKIGLKFE
;
A
#
# COMPACT_ATOMS: atom_id res chain seq x y z
N MET A 1 11.02 2.53 -5.17
CA MET A 1 11.13 3.15 -3.84
C MET A 1 12.40 2.63 -3.19
N ASP A 2 13.32 3.51 -2.81
CA ASP A 2 14.48 3.15 -2.00
C ASP A 2 14.10 3.18 -0.51
N VAL A 3 14.33 2.06 0.17
CA VAL A 3 14.07 1.88 1.61
C VAL A 3 15.35 1.78 2.44
N SER A 4 16.52 2.07 1.85
CA SER A 4 17.82 1.97 2.50
C SER A 4 18.00 2.86 3.73
N LYS A 5 17.19 3.93 3.83
CA LYS A 5 17.25 4.95 4.88
C LYS A 5 16.15 4.83 5.93
N MET A 6 15.35 3.77 5.86
CA MET A 6 14.39 3.43 6.91
C MET A 6 15.10 3.08 8.22
N LYS A 7 14.60 3.65 9.31
CA LYS A 7 15.01 3.38 10.70
C LYS A 7 14.05 2.40 11.37
N ASP A 8 14.48 1.83 12.49
CA ASP A 8 13.64 0.94 13.29
C ASP A 8 12.31 1.62 13.67
N GLY A 9 11.19 0.98 13.33
CA GLY A 9 9.85 1.49 13.51
C GLY A 9 9.28 2.22 12.30
N ASP A 10 10.06 2.44 11.23
CA ASP A 10 9.52 3.08 10.03
C ASP A 10 8.59 2.14 9.26
N VAL A 11 7.54 2.73 8.70
CA VAL A 11 6.54 2.08 7.86
C VAL A 11 6.30 2.97 6.64
N ALA A 12 6.52 2.41 5.45
CA ALA A 12 6.26 3.11 4.18
C ALA A 12 5.54 2.18 3.21
N GLY A 13 4.72 2.71 2.31
CA GLY A 13 4.01 1.82 1.40
C GLY A 13 3.06 2.47 0.42
N LEU A 14 2.26 1.60 -0.20
CA LEU A 14 1.25 1.93 -1.18
C LEU A 14 -0.12 1.47 -0.67
N SER A 15 -1.16 2.29 -0.85
CA SER A 15 -2.52 1.97 -0.41
C SER A 15 -3.58 2.27 -1.44
N VAL A 16 -4.54 1.36 -1.51
CA VAL A 16 -5.89 1.58 -2.02
C VAL A 16 -6.66 2.23 -0.85
N PHE A 17 -6.70 3.56 -0.83
CA PHE A 17 -6.99 4.35 0.37
C PHE A 17 -8.41 4.91 0.36
N GLN A 18 -9.16 4.55 1.39
CA GLN A 18 -10.47 5.08 1.75
C GLN A 18 -10.67 4.82 3.26
N GLY A 19 -11.90 4.91 3.76
CA GLY A 19 -12.24 4.46 5.10
C GLY A 19 -12.08 2.95 5.27
N ASP A 20 -12.37 2.16 4.23
CA ASP A 20 -11.89 0.78 4.11
C ASP A 20 -10.71 0.75 3.15
N ALA A 21 -9.55 0.33 3.65
CA ALA A 21 -8.29 0.46 2.93
C ALA A 21 -7.53 -0.87 2.87
N ALA A 22 -6.81 -1.07 1.77
CA ALA A 22 -5.75 -2.07 1.69
C ALA A 22 -4.40 -1.38 1.64
N LEU A 23 -3.50 -1.76 2.52
CA LEU A 23 -2.17 -1.18 2.66
C LEU A 23 -1.13 -2.27 2.42
N LEU A 24 -0.26 -2.07 1.44
CA LEU A 24 0.95 -2.87 1.25
C LEU A 24 2.15 -2.06 1.74
N SER A 25 2.66 -2.45 2.90
CA SER A 25 3.68 -1.74 3.65
C SER A 25 5.01 -2.46 3.64
N ILE A 26 6.08 -1.68 3.66
CA ILE A 26 7.42 -2.09 4.07
C ILE A 26 7.59 -1.63 5.50
N VAL A 27 7.92 -2.55 6.40
CA VAL A 27 8.06 -2.30 7.83
C VAL A 27 9.49 -2.63 8.26
N LYS A 28 10.16 -1.67 8.90
CA LYS A 28 11.50 -1.86 9.47
C LYS A 28 11.38 -2.20 10.95
N GLU A 29 11.76 -3.42 11.32
CA GLU A 29 11.82 -3.87 12.71
C GLU A 29 13.27 -4.21 13.06
N GLY A 30 13.89 -3.37 13.90
CA GLY A 30 15.31 -3.41 14.17
C GLY A 30 16.11 -3.31 12.87
N LYS A 31 16.86 -4.37 12.54
CA LYS A 31 17.65 -4.45 11.30
C LYS A 31 16.89 -5.11 10.14
N LYS A 32 15.74 -5.75 10.39
CA LYS A 32 15.01 -6.55 9.40
C LYS A 32 13.95 -5.71 8.70
N LEU A 33 13.73 -5.99 7.42
CA LEU A 33 12.61 -5.47 6.65
C LEU A 33 11.56 -6.56 6.49
N PHE A 34 10.30 -6.15 6.48
CA PHE A 34 9.17 -7.01 6.18
C PHE A 34 8.29 -6.34 5.13
N VAL A 35 7.72 -7.15 4.25
CA VAL A 35 6.55 -6.75 3.46
C VAL A 35 5.31 -7.21 4.20
N VAL A 36 4.38 -6.30 4.44
CA VAL A 36 3.18 -6.52 5.24
C VAL A 36 1.97 -6.02 4.48
N GLY A 37 1.00 -6.89 4.25
CA GLY A 37 -0.30 -6.54 3.69
C GLY A 37 -1.33 -6.45 4.81
N THR A 38 -2.03 -5.33 4.91
CA THR A 38 -3.11 -5.13 5.88
C THR A 38 -4.39 -4.67 5.19
N LYS A 39 -5.52 -5.08 5.76
CA LYS A 39 -6.84 -4.50 5.49
C LYS A 39 -7.24 -3.70 6.72
N GLU A 40 -7.68 -2.47 6.51
CA GLU A 40 -7.98 -1.54 7.57
C GLU A 40 -9.36 -0.91 7.39
N SER A 41 -10.06 -0.66 8.49
CA SER A 41 -11.37 -0.01 8.49
C SER A 41 -11.45 0.99 9.64
N VAL A 42 -11.65 2.28 9.32
CA VAL A 42 -11.71 3.36 10.32
C VAL A 42 -13.12 3.57 10.90
N ALA A 43 -13.24 3.71 12.20
CA ALA A 43 -14.45 4.26 12.82
C ALA A 43 -14.34 5.79 12.85
N LEU A 44 -15.45 6.48 12.54
CA LEU A 44 -15.51 7.94 12.48
C LEU A 44 -16.62 8.47 13.37
N THR A 45 -16.41 9.63 13.99
CA THR A 45 -17.51 10.40 14.60
C THR A 45 -18.48 10.88 13.52
N GLU A 46 -19.78 10.94 13.82
CA GLU A 46 -20.79 11.30 12.82
C GLU A 46 -20.64 12.72 12.25
N LYS A 47 -20.37 13.72 13.11
CA LYS A 47 -20.37 15.13 12.69
C LYS A 47 -19.01 15.59 12.18
N GLU A 48 -17.96 15.43 12.98
CA GLU A 48 -16.61 15.93 12.67
C GLU A 48 -15.82 15.00 11.74
N LYS A 49 -16.31 13.77 11.52
CA LYS A 49 -15.59 12.69 10.82
C LYS A 49 -14.16 12.46 11.37
N ALA A 50 -13.96 12.68 12.66
CA ALA A 50 -12.71 12.37 13.35
C ALA A 50 -12.56 10.84 13.48
N VAL A 51 -11.34 10.34 13.25
CA VAL A 51 -11.02 8.92 13.43
C VAL A 51 -11.00 8.58 14.92
N THR A 52 -11.82 7.61 15.33
CA THR A 52 -11.91 7.16 16.73
C THR A 52 -11.30 5.79 16.96
N ASP A 53 -11.26 4.95 15.93
CA ASP A 53 -10.66 3.62 15.98
C ASP A 53 -10.25 3.18 14.57
N VAL A 54 -9.34 2.22 14.49
CA VAL A 54 -8.93 1.56 13.25
C VAL A 54 -8.86 0.06 13.48
N LYS A 55 -9.80 -0.67 12.88
CA LYS A 55 -9.69 -2.13 12.79
C LYS A 55 -8.61 -2.47 11.79
N ARG A 56 -7.68 -3.33 12.18
CA ARG A 56 -6.57 -3.78 11.33
C ARG A 56 -6.49 -5.29 11.28
N GLU A 57 -6.47 -5.85 10.08
CA GLU A 57 -6.25 -7.27 9.81
C GLU A 57 -4.95 -7.43 9.01
N VAL A 58 -3.99 -8.20 9.54
CA VAL A 58 -2.77 -8.56 8.81
C VAL A 58 -3.04 -9.80 7.96
N VAL A 59 -3.07 -9.62 6.64
CA VAL A 59 -3.39 -10.71 5.68
C VAL A 59 -2.15 -11.26 4.98
N TYR A 60 -1.02 -10.55 5.07
CA TYR A 60 0.25 -10.99 4.51
C TYR A 60 1.39 -10.44 5.35
N ARG A 61 2.38 -11.28 5.65
CA ARG A 61 3.63 -10.85 6.28
C ARG A 61 4.74 -11.79 5.87
N GLN A 62 5.78 -11.26 5.26
CA GLN A 62 6.98 -12.02 4.89
C GLN A 62 8.24 -11.21 5.16
N PRO A 63 9.34 -11.84 5.61
CA PRO A 63 10.65 -11.21 5.62
C PRO A 63 11.01 -10.71 4.22
N LEU A 64 11.55 -9.50 4.14
CA LEU A 64 11.95 -8.89 2.89
C LEU A 64 13.47 -8.79 2.82
N ASN A 65 14.07 -9.59 1.94
CA ASN A 65 15.51 -9.63 1.71
C ASN A 65 15.83 -8.87 0.42
N LEU A 66 16.12 -7.57 0.54
CA LEU A 66 16.57 -6.76 -0.58
C LEU A 66 18.08 -6.90 -0.75
N LYS A 67 18.55 -6.99 -1.99
CA LYS A 67 19.96 -6.80 -2.31
C LYS A 67 20.25 -5.31 -2.21
N GLN A 68 21.22 -4.94 -1.38
CA GLN A 68 21.70 -3.56 -1.36
C GLN A 68 22.66 -3.36 -2.53
N ASP A 69 22.40 -2.36 -3.36
CA ASP A 69 23.41 -1.87 -4.29
C ASP A 69 24.53 -1.23 -3.49
N LYS A 70 25.76 -1.74 -3.59
CA LYS A 70 26.88 -1.23 -2.79
C LYS A 70 27.38 0.14 -3.25
N ALA A 71 27.28 0.43 -4.54
CA ALA A 71 27.76 1.69 -5.12
C ALA A 71 26.80 2.83 -4.77
N MET A 72 25.50 2.62 -4.95
CA MET A 72 24.46 3.60 -4.62
C MET A 72 24.03 3.55 -3.15
N LYS A 73 24.41 2.50 -2.41
CA LYS A 73 23.93 2.19 -1.05
C LYS A 73 22.39 2.05 -0.97
N SER A 74 21.74 1.79 -2.10
CA SER A 74 20.28 1.75 -2.23
C SER A 74 19.72 0.34 -2.02
N SER A 75 18.46 0.26 -1.60
CA SER A 75 17.71 -0.99 -1.45
C SER A 75 16.33 -0.76 -2.03
N ILE A 76 16.19 -1.11 -3.32
CA ILE A 76 15.00 -0.79 -4.10
C ILE A 76 13.93 -1.87 -3.94
N ILE A 77 12.70 -1.41 -3.77
CA ILE A 77 11.49 -2.22 -3.93
C ILE A 77 10.47 -1.50 -4.81
N TYR A 78 9.69 -2.28 -5.55
CA TYR A 78 8.60 -1.82 -6.39
C TYR A 78 7.28 -2.27 -5.78
N LEU A 79 6.33 -1.34 -5.68
CA LEU A 79 4.97 -1.60 -5.23
C LEU A 79 4.01 -1.30 -6.38
N LYS A 80 2.97 -2.10 -6.52
CA LYS A 80 1.96 -1.94 -7.57
C LYS A 80 0.59 -2.29 -7.03
N MET A 81 -0.42 -1.60 -7.54
CA MET A 81 -1.80 -2.04 -7.41
C MET A 81 -2.42 -2.22 -8.79
N SER A 82 -3.35 -3.17 -8.89
CA SER A 82 -4.24 -3.34 -10.03
C SER A 82 -5.66 -3.20 -9.52
N CYS A 83 -6.44 -2.30 -10.11
CA CYS A 83 -7.82 -2.05 -9.72
C CYS A 83 -8.76 -2.36 -10.89
N ASP A 84 -9.78 -3.16 -10.62
CA ASP A 84 -10.87 -3.47 -11.54
C ASP A 84 -12.13 -2.69 -11.15
N PHE A 85 -12.43 -1.66 -11.94
CA PHE A 85 -13.59 -0.79 -11.79
C PHE A 85 -14.70 -1.10 -12.81
N ARG A 86 -14.69 -2.29 -13.42
CA ARG A 86 -15.85 -2.73 -14.21
C ARG A 86 -17.07 -2.78 -13.29
N LEU A 87 -18.24 -2.57 -13.89
CA LEU A 87 -19.50 -2.47 -13.16
C LEU A 87 -19.63 -3.62 -12.14
N HIS A 88 -19.85 -3.26 -10.87
CA HIS A 88 -19.98 -4.14 -9.70
C HIS A 88 -18.73 -4.89 -9.23
N GLN A 89 -17.57 -4.76 -9.89
CA GLN A 89 -16.33 -5.45 -9.47
C GLN A 89 -15.66 -4.76 -8.29
N ASP A 90 -15.19 -3.52 -8.46
CA ASP A 90 -14.49 -2.72 -7.45
C ASP A 90 -13.44 -3.51 -6.66
N LEU A 91 -12.61 -4.30 -7.37
CA LEU A 91 -11.59 -5.15 -6.76
C LEU A 91 -10.21 -4.52 -6.91
N ALA A 92 -9.38 -4.67 -5.89
CA ALA A 92 -7.97 -4.31 -5.95
C ALA A 92 -7.07 -5.47 -5.54
N THR A 93 -5.96 -5.63 -6.24
CA THR A 93 -4.87 -6.54 -5.87
C THR A 93 -3.58 -5.74 -5.74
N LEU A 94 -2.88 -5.89 -4.61
CA LEU A 94 -1.60 -5.23 -4.35
C LEU A 94 -0.46 -6.23 -4.47
N PHE A 95 0.61 -5.79 -5.14
CA PHE A 95 1.78 -6.58 -5.47
C PHE A 95 3.05 -5.85 -5.04
N TYR A 96 4.10 -6.62 -4.77
CA TYR A 96 5.46 -6.09 -4.69
C TYR A 96 6.39 -6.85 -5.64
N SER A 97 7.54 -6.24 -5.93
CA SER A 97 8.64 -6.85 -6.68
C SER A 97 9.98 -6.33 -6.16
N ILE A 98 10.98 -7.20 -6.12
CA ILE A 98 12.36 -6.87 -5.71
C ILE A 98 13.33 -6.78 -6.89
N ASP A 99 12.88 -7.14 -8.09
CA ASP A 99 13.66 -7.15 -9.34
C ASP A 99 13.02 -6.28 -10.44
N GLY A 100 11.85 -5.69 -10.18
CA GLY A 100 11.06 -4.92 -11.13
C GLY A 100 10.39 -5.76 -12.23
N LYS A 101 10.54 -7.10 -12.20
CA LYS A 101 10.12 -8.02 -13.26
C LYS A 101 9.10 -9.02 -12.75
N THR A 102 9.41 -9.68 -11.64
CA THR A 102 8.59 -10.70 -11.00
C THR A 102 7.70 -10.05 -9.94
N TRP A 103 6.38 -10.17 -10.11
CA TRP A 103 5.42 -9.53 -9.22
C TRP A 103 4.71 -10.55 -8.33
N ILE A 104 4.83 -10.36 -7.01
CA ILE A 104 4.24 -11.25 -6.00
C ILE A 104 2.98 -10.58 -5.43
N PRO A 105 1.79 -11.22 -5.52
CA PRO A 105 0.57 -10.69 -4.93
C PRO A 105 0.60 -10.86 -3.40
N ALA A 106 0.52 -9.75 -2.67
CA ALA A 106 0.47 -9.73 -1.21
C ALA A 106 -0.96 -9.58 -0.68
N ILE A 107 -1.82 -8.85 -1.39
CA ILE A 107 -3.24 -8.72 -1.07
C ILE A 107 -4.02 -8.98 -2.35
N LYS A 108 -4.92 -9.96 -2.35
CA LYS A 108 -5.78 -10.32 -3.50
C LYS A 108 -7.22 -9.95 -3.22
N ASP A 109 -7.93 -9.58 -4.29
CA ASP A 109 -9.38 -9.39 -4.32
C ASP A 109 -9.92 -8.53 -3.18
N PHE A 110 -9.22 -7.46 -2.83
CA PHE A 110 -9.71 -6.48 -1.88
C PHE A 110 -10.89 -5.74 -2.49
N LYS A 111 -12.09 -6.02 -1.98
CA LYS A 111 -13.33 -5.32 -2.39
C LYS A 111 -13.33 -3.91 -1.80
N MET A 112 -13.22 -2.91 -2.67
CA MET A 112 -13.36 -1.51 -2.32
C MET A 112 -14.82 -1.23 -1.98
N GLN A 113 -15.07 -0.64 -0.82
CA GLN A 113 -16.40 -0.24 -0.38
C GLN A 113 -16.53 1.28 -0.43
N TYR A 114 -17.68 1.74 -0.90
CA TYR A 114 -18.02 3.16 -0.89
C TYR A 114 -19.20 3.40 0.05
N ASP A 115 -18.92 4.04 1.18
CA ASP A 115 -19.95 4.61 2.06
C ASP A 115 -19.86 6.14 2.01
N TYR A 116 -20.88 6.75 1.42
CA TYR A 116 -20.99 8.21 1.27
C TYR A 116 -21.05 8.93 2.62
N ARG A 117 -21.47 8.26 3.70
CA ARG A 117 -21.57 8.84 5.04
C ARG A 117 -20.22 8.94 5.76
N ARG A 118 -19.16 8.33 5.21
CA ARG A 118 -17.82 8.39 5.78
C ARG A 118 -17.07 9.59 5.23
N PHE A 119 -16.20 9.37 4.24
CA PHE A 119 -15.36 10.44 3.69
C PHE A 119 -15.93 11.14 2.47
N PHE A 120 -17.07 10.68 1.92
CA PHE A 120 -17.66 11.21 0.67
C PHE A 120 -16.61 11.35 -0.45
N MET A 121 -15.69 10.39 -0.51
CA MET A 121 -14.51 10.38 -1.36
C MET A 121 -14.41 9.01 -2.01
N GLY A 122 -14.23 8.99 -3.34
CA GLY A 122 -13.84 7.77 -4.05
C GLY A 122 -12.45 7.31 -3.62
N THR A 123 -12.19 6.02 -3.75
CA THR A 123 -10.89 5.43 -3.39
C THR A 123 -9.74 6.13 -4.09
N ARG A 124 -8.69 6.46 -3.34
CA ARG A 124 -7.48 7.12 -3.83
C ARG A 124 -6.29 6.18 -3.79
N ILE A 125 -5.27 6.51 -4.57
CA ILE A 125 -3.94 5.93 -4.44
C ILE A 125 -3.20 6.76 -3.41
N ALA A 126 -2.62 6.12 -2.39
CA ALA A 126 -1.78 6.79 -1.42
C ALA A 126 -0.40 6.15 -1.36
N ILE A 127 0.64 6.98 -1.37
CA ILE A 127 2.00 6.62 -0.97
C ILE A 127 2.23 7.29 0.38
N TYR A 128 2.70 6.54 1.37
CA TYR A 128 2.85 7.03 2.74
C TYR A 128 4.18 6.59 3.34
N ASN A 129 4.64 7.35 4.34
CA ASN A 129 5.78 7.06 5.18
C ASN A 129 5.53 7.65 6.57
N TYR A 130 5.68 6.85 7.63
CA TYR A 130 5.57 7.30 9.01
C TYR A 130 6.44 6.44 9.94
N ALA A 131 6.76 6.99 11.12
CA ALA A 131 7.56 6.31 12.14
C ALA A 131 6.69 5.91 13.34
N THR A 132 6.87 4.69 13.84
CA THR A 132 6.17 4.16 15.04
C THR A 132 6.99 4.23 16.32
N LYS A 133 8.30 4.50 16.20
CA LYS A 133 9.23 4.59 17.34
C LYS A 133 9.86 5.97 17.47
N ALA A 134 10.67 6.36 16.51
CA ALA A 134 11.36 7.65 16.51
C ALA A 134 11.49 8.19 15.08
N ALA A 135 11.32 9.50 14.93
CA ALA A 135 11.43 10.16 13.64
C ALA A 135 12.87 10.17 13.09
N GLY A 136 12.98 10.48 11.80
CA GLY A 136 14.24 10.80 11.13
C GLY A 136 14.79 9.72 10.19
N GLY A 137 14.05 8.66 9.93
CA GLY A 137 14.26 7.84 8.73
C GLY A 137 13.41 8.36 7.57
N TYR A 138 13.73 7.93 6.35
CA TYR A 138 13.02 8.35 5.14
C TYR A 138 13.09 7.28 4.05
N ILE A 139 12.30 7.49 3.00
CA ILE A 139 12.27 6.70 1.78
C ILE A 139 12.32 7.64 0.58
N ASP A 140 12.90 7.17 -0.52
CA ASP A 140 12.94 7.92 -1.77
C ASP A 140 12.00 7.26 -2.80
N VAL A 141 11.09 8.06 -3.39
CA VAL A 141 10.16 7.61 -4.44
C VAL A 141 10.59 8.18 -5.77
N ASP A 142 11.30 7.37 -6.57
CA ASP A 142 11.83 7.80 -7.86
C ASP A 142 10.74 8.11 -8.89
N SER A 143 9.68 7.29 -8.92
CA SER A 143 8.60 7.43 -9.89
C SER A 143 7.27 6.91 -9.36
N PHE A 144 6.20 7.46 -9.93
CA PHE A 144 4.85 6.93 -9.83
C PHE A 144 4.27 6.85 -11.24
N GLU A 145 3.93 5.62 -11.67
CA GLU A 145 3.41 5.36 -13.00
C GLU A 145 1.96 4.88 -12.91
N TYR A 146 1.12 5.45 -13.77
CA TYR A 146 -0.29 5.07 -13.89
C TYR A 146 -0.58 4.63 -15.33
N SER A 147 -1.25 3.50 -15.48
CA SER A 147 -1.75 3.04 -16.77
C SER A 147 -3.21 2.65 -16.67
N LYS A 148 -4.02 3.14 -17.62
CA LYS A 148 -5.41 2.72 -17.80
C LYS A 148 -5.48 1.77 -18.98
N LYS A 149 -5.76 0.49 -18.72
CA LYS A 149 -6.05 -0.47 -19.78
C LYS A 149 -7.54 -0.43 -20.11
N LYS A 150 -7.88 -0.05 -21.34
CA LYS A 150 -9.22 -0.30 -21.88
C LYS A 150 -9.29 -1.77 -22.29
N ILE A 151 -10.06 -2.55 -21.56
CA ILE A 151 -10.47 -3.88 -22.05
C ILE A 151 -11.63 -3.61 -23.00
N GLY A 152 -11.48 -3.97 -24.27
CA GLY A 152 -12.52 -3.77 -25.28
C GLY A 152 -13.81 -4.47 -24.82
N LEU A 153 -14.86 -3.70 -24.56
CA LEU A 153 -16.19 -4.24 -24.38
C LEU A 153 -16.67 -4.69 -25.76
N LYS A 154 -16.70 -6.01 -26.00
CA LYS A 154 -17.59 -6.54 -27.03
C LYS A 154 -18.99 -6.46 -26.45
N PHE A 155 -19.78 -5.51 -26.96
CA PHE A 155 -21.21 -5.56 -26.79
C PHE A 155 -21.70 -6.64 -27.77
N GLU A 156 -22.31 -7.70 -27.25
CA GLU A 156 -23.20 -8.58 -28.04
C GLU A 156 -24.60 -7.98 -28.05
#